data_AF-A0AAN6QL29-F1
#
_entry.id   AF-A0AAN6QL29-F1
#
_cell.length_a   1.000
_cell.length_b   1.000
_cell.length_c   1.000
_cell.angle_alpha   90.00
_cell.angle_beta   90.00
_cell.angle_gamma   90.00
#
_symmetry.space_group_name_H-M   'P 1'
#
loop_
_entity.id
_entity.type
_entity.pdbx_description
1 polymer ?
#
loop_
_entity_poly.entity_id
_entity_poly.type
_entity_poly.pdbx_seq_one_letter_code
_entity_poly.pdbx_strand_id
1 'polypeptide(L)'
;MVVVGSNTRNGKVILSDRNPDKLRLEREEKKRVAKLEHVRLIRFYKSQPNYTNRELAESAFETPVIQRDRYAFGEKLGVRISHPKNVVFAATKKLLAEFNRTDLHRQLDPLAVEALSDLPTTCHARETESAVFLLGRVQTFVKLQLKLVREFDAPGAAMIVMVRVGSQRHSLRAWLETLPKHRMPNIERLALDLQHQQWRRSGHPFRFERLPAEIRSRILLFAVGPYVEPRHPHKLFMRDGCLVTRKEFDLVGKSIPSKADNEWCIDTQHKQLDRINLGLLAINKATREECISVLRMDTTKRYQDLSLVNEIPRFVPAPCLTWIRRLELALTHIDLIQLFRCEIKPFGDYFRGLPLLLTTTASVLSKAILPLLKHLELTFVSTIEPTYSPWQIVDGRYPSQIDPARLTCQKVLVDMIMCFVPEWVEHIPTIVLGGFIKTATRVKWEHVLNSKTPRRFDGFIESEKQAVRSLPDSDLPKAPKAHPIAQAAAKYFFDYDDTFKVEVKEERRPEVEERGVERQVWMTVKSR
;
A
#
# COMPACT_ATOMS: atom_id res chain seq x y z
N MET A 1 -36.05 -12.46 31.75
CA MET A 1 -37.41 -11.92 31.92
C MET A 1 -37.30 -10.72 32.84
N VAL A 2 -37.24 -9.51 32.26
CA VAL A 2 -37.26 -8.23 32.99
C VAL A 2 -38.23 -7.35 32.21
N VAL A 3 -39.36 -7.05 32.84
CA VAL A 3 -40.44 -6.25 32.27
C VAL A 3 -40.14 -4.79 32.57
N VAL A 4 -39.86 -3.99 31.54
CA VAL A 4 -39.79 -2.54 31.64
C VAL A 4 -41.18 -2.00 31.33
N GLY A 5 -41.93 -1.62 32.36
CA GLY A 5 -43.25 -1.02 32.25
C GLY A 5 -43.14 0.45 31.83
N SER A 6 -43.77 0.81 30.71
CA SER A 6 -44.04 2.20 30.34
C SER A 6 -45.37 2.63 30.95
N ASN A 7 -45.29 3.44 32.01
CA ASN A 7 -46.44 4.05 32.65
C ASN A 7 -46.84 5.30 31.83
N THR A 8 -48.00 5.27 31.17
CA THR A 8 -48.61 6.45 30.54
C THR A 8 -49.90 6.77 31.29
N ARG A 9 -49.84 7.77 32.16
CA ARG A 9 -51.04 8.45 32.67
C ARG A 9 -50.77 9.95 32.64
N ASN A 10 -51.64 10.64 31.91
CA ASN A 10 -51.72 12.09 31.68
C ASN A 10 -50.91 12.57 30.45
N GLY A 11 -51.56 12.48 29.30
CA GLY A 11 -51.11 13.02 28.01
C GLY A 11 -51.00 14.53 28.00
N LYS A 12 -49.93 15.06 28.59
CA LYS A 12 -49.30 16.32 28.21
C LYS A 12 -47.84 16.02 27.90
N VAL A 13 -47.49 16.04 26.61
CA VAL A 13 -46.11 16.00 26.16
C VAL A 13 -45.44 17.28 26.67
N ILE A 14 -44.76 17.17 27.82
CA ILE A 14 -43.84 18.20 28.26
C ILE A 14 -42.71 18.16 27.22
N LEU A 15 -42.66 19.16 26.34
CA LEU A 15 -41.52 19.39 25.46
C LEU A 15 -40.30 19.49 26.37
N SER A 16 -39.50 18.42 26.38
CA SER A 16 -38.19 18.40 27.04
C SER A 16 -37.45 19.66 26.60
N ASP A 17 -37.03 20.46 27.58
CA ASP A 17 -36.19 21.63 27.37
C ASP A 17 -35.05 21.22 26.44
N ARG A 18 -35.09 21.74 25.21
CA ARG A 18 -34.09 21.42 24.20
C ARG A 18 -32.80 22.05 24.68
N ASN A 19 -31.87 21.21 25.13
CA ASN A 19 -30.56 21.63 25.55
C ASN A 19 -29.93 22.55 24.46
N PRO A 20 -29.71 23.85 24.75
CA PRO A 20 -29.25 24.82 23.77
C PRO A 20 -27.90 24.45 23.16
N ASP A 21 -27.05 23.72 23.90
CA ASP A 21 -25.75 23.26 23.41
C ASP A 21 -25.89 22.18 22.35
N LYS A 22 -26.89 21.30 22.46
CA LYS A 22 -27.18 20.29 21.43
C LYS A 22 -27.64 20.95 20.12
N LEU A 23 -28.50 21.97 20.21
CA LEU A 23 -28.94 22.75 19.05
C LEU A 23 -27.80 23.52 18.40
N ARG A 24 -26.85 24.03 19.19
CA ARG A 24 -25.65 24.69 18.68
C ARG A 24 -24.74 23.71 17.93
N LEU A 25 -24.49 22.53 18.50
CA LEU A 25 -23.70 21.48 17.86
C LEU A 25 -24.33 21.00 16.54
N GLU A 26 -25.64 20.76 16.51
CA GLU A 26 -26.36 20.37 15.28
C GLU A 26 -26.26 21.46 14.19
N ARG A 27 -26.26 22.75 14.56
CA ARG A 27 -26.05 23.87 13.62
C ARG A 27 -24.62 23.93 13.10
N GLU A 28 -23.63 23.72 13.95
CA GLU A 28 -22.21 23.69 13.54
C GLU A 28 -21.92 22.50 12.62
N GLU A 29 -22.51 21.33 12.90
CA GLU A 29 -22.39 20.15 12.05
C GLU A 29 -23.05 20.36 10.68
N LYS A 30 -24.27 20.94 10.63
CA LYS A 30 -24.91 21.32 9.35
C LYS A 30 -24.06 22.30 8.54
N LYS A 31 -23.44 23.29 9.20
CA LYS A 31 -22.53 24.23 8.52
C LYS A 31 -21.28 23.54 7.97
N ARG A 32 -20.70 22.59 8.71
CA ARG A 32 -19.56 21.78 8.22
C ARG A 32 -19.95 20.93 7.02
N VAL A 33 -21.09 20.24 7.07
CA VAL A 33 -21.62 19.42 5.96
C VAL A 33 -21.86 20.29 4.71
N ALA A 34 -22.53 21.42 4.86
CA ALA A 34 -22.78 22.34 3.74
C ALA A 34 -21.47 22.89 3.12
N LYS A 35 -20.46 23.21 3.95
CA LYS A 35 -19.15 23.66 3.48
C LYS A 35 -18.41 22.55 2.72
N LEU A 36 -18.49 21.31 3.19
CA LEU A 36 -17.92 20.13 2.53
C LEU A 36 -18.59 19.87 1.17
N GLU A 37 -19.92 19.95 1.10
CA GLU A 37 -20.66 19.83 -0.16
C GLU A 37 -20.29 20.94 -1.16
N HIS A 38 -20.16 22.18 -0.68
CA HIS A 38 -19.76 23.31 -1.53
C HIS A 38 -18.34 23.15 -2.09
N VAL A 39 -17.37 22.72 -1.27
CA VAL A 39 -16.00 22.44 -1.73
C VAL A 39 -15.97 21.28 -2.72
N ARG A 40 -16.80 20.25 -2.50
CA ARG A 40 -16.95 19.11 -3.42
C ARG A 40 -17.50 19.56 -4.77
N LEU A 41 -18.51 20.44 -4.79
CA LEU A 41 -19.05 21.05 -6.01
C LEU A 41 -18.00 21.89 -6.73
N ILE A 42 -17.23 22.73 -6.03
CA ILE A 42 -16.18 23.54 -6.66
C ILE A 42 -15.10 22.67 -7.31
N ARG A 43 -14.64 21.62 -6.63
CA ARG A 43 -13.67 20.67 -7.20
C ARG A 43 -14.24 19.94 -8.41
N PHE A 44 -15.54 19.61 -8.39
CA PHE A 44 -16.23 19.02 -9.53
C PHE A 44 -16.25 19.96 -10.74
N TYR A 45 -16.57 21.24 -10.55
CA TYR A 45 -16.57 22.22 -11.65
C TYR A 45 -15.16 22.54 -12.18
N LYS A 46 -14.14 22.58 -11.33
CA LYS A 46 -12.75 22.88 -11.73
C LYS A 46 -12.01 21.71 -12.39
N SER A 47 -12.52 20.48 -12.28
CA SER A 47 -11.88 19.29 -12.85
C SER A 47 -12.43 18.89 -14.23
N GLN A 48 -13.36 19.67 -14.79
CA GLN A 48 -13.82 19.42 -16.15
C GLN A 48 -12.79 19.94 -17.18
N PRO A 49 -12.30 19.08 -18.09
CA PRO A 49 -11.42 19.51 -19.19
C PRO A 49 -12.16 20.45 -20.15
N ASN A 50 -11.46 21.45 -20.70
CA ASN A 50 -11.98 22.51 -21.59
C ASN A 50 -12.42 22.05 -23.00
N TYR A 51 -12.60 20.75 -23.25
CA TYR A 51 -13.43 20.33 -24.37
C TYR A 51 -14.87 20.49 -23.92
N THR A 52 -15.65 21.32 -24.61
CA THR A 52 -17.09 21.44 -24.37
C THR A 52 -17.75 20.07 -24.64
N ASN A 53 -17.87 19.25 -23.59
CA ASN A 53 -18.39 17.87 -23.58
C ASN A 53 -19.81 17.71 -24.18
N ARG A 54 -20.44 18.81 -24.60
CA ARG A 54 -21.77 18.85 -25.20
C ARG A 54 -21.84 18.11 -26.55
N GLU A 55 -20.80 18.21 -27.38
CA GLU A 55 -20.75 17.54 -28.69
C GLU A 55 -20.59 16.01 -28.58
N LEU A 56 -20.13 15.52 -27.42
CA LEU A 56 -19.95 14.10 -27.15
C LEU A 56 -21.27 13.37 -26.90
N ALA A 57 -22.38 14.07 -26.67
CA ALA A 57 -23.65 13.46 -26.30
C ALA A 57 -24.32 12.72 -27.48
N GLU A 58 -24.26 13.27 -28.68
CA GLU A 58 -25.02 12.78 -29.86
C GLU A 58 -24.13 12.31 -31.02
N SER A 59 -22.86 12.71 -31.07
CA SER A 59 -21.98 12.47 -32.21
C SER A 59 -21.33 11.07 -32.20
N ALA A 60 -21.18 10.48 -33.39
CA ALA A 60 -20.26 9.37 -33.60
C ALA A 60 -18.83 9.86 -33.37
N PHE A 61 -18.02 9.07 -32.67
CA PHE A 61 -16.63 9.39 -32.39
C PHE A 61 -15.74 8.25 -32.88
N GLU A 62 -14.51 8.61 -33.25
CA GLU A 62 -13.58 7.64 -33.84
C GLU A 62 -12.97 6.71 -32.79
N THR A 63 -12.79 7.18 -31.56
CA THR A 63 -12.12 6.46 -30.48
C THR A 63 -13.00 6.31 -29.23
N PRO A 64 -13.01 5.14 -28.56
CA PRO A 64 -13.78 4.94 -27.34
C PRO A 64 -13.44 6.01 -26.29
N VAL A 65 -14.48 6.67 -25.75
CA VAL A 65 -14.31 7.73 -24.76
C VAL A 65 -14.51 7.13 -23.37
N ILE A 66 -13.44 7.09 -22.58
CA ILE A 66 -13.42 6.53 -21.23
C ILE A 66 -13.56 7.65 -20.20
N GLN A 67 -14.55 7.54 -19.34
CA GLN A 67 -14.79 8.46 -18.22
C GLN A 67 -14.91 7.69 -16.91
N ARG A 68 -14.50 8.33 -15.80
CA ARG A 68 -14.69 7.78 -14.44
C ARG A 68 -16.09 8.04 -13.90
N ASP A 69 -16.74 9.09 -14.40
CA ASP A 69 -18.08 9.50 -14.01
C ASP A 69 -18.98 9.55 -15.26
N ARG A 70 -20.18 8.99 -15.15
CA ARG A 70 -21.18 9.01 -16.20
C ARG A 70 -21.67 10.43 -16.51
N TYR A 71 -21.56 11.36 -15.56
CA TYR A 71 -21.91 12.78 -15.77
C TYR A 71 -20.79 13.57 -16.44
N ALA A 72 -19.58 13.01 -16.56
CA ALA A 72 -18.46 13.67 -17.22
C ALA A 72 -18.62 13.77 -18.76
N PHE A 73 -19.64 13.13 -19.33
CA PHE A 73 -19.98 13.28 -20.75
C PHE A 73 -20.78 14.56 -21.07
N GLY A 74 -20.87 15.51 -20.13
CA GLY A 74 -21.50 16.81 -20.33
C GLY A 74 -23.01 16.80 -20.10
N GLU A 75 -23.77 16.16 -20.99
CA GLU A 75 -25.21 16.01 -20.84
C GLU A 75 -25.59 14.62 -20.28
N LYS A 76 -26.80 14.52 -19.72
CA LYS A 76 -27.31 13.24 -19.18
C LYS A 76 -27.40 12.25 -20.33
N LEU A 77 -26.50 11.26 -20.36
CA LEU A 77 -26.52 10.17 -21.32
C LEU A 77 -27.92 9.53 -21.30
N GLY A 78 -28.69 9.78 -22.35
CA GLY A 78 -30.10 9.40 -22.51
C GLY A 78 -30.24 7.90 -22.72
N VAL A 79 -29.88 7.12 -21.70
CA VAL A 79 -29.96 5.66 -21.75
C VAL A 79 -31.40 5.24 -21.87
N ARG A 80 -31.66 4.46 -22.92
CA ARG A 80 -32.98 3.99 -23.31
C ARG A 80 -33.06 2.48 -23.12
N ILE A 81 -34.28 2.00 -23.05
CA ILE A 81 -34.54 0.56 -23.19
C ILE A 81 -34.20 0.19 -24.64
N SER A 82 -33.26 -0.74 -24.83
CA SER A 82 -32.89 -1.21 -26.16
C SER A 82 -34.10 -1.75 -26.90
N HIS A 83 -34.23 -1.41 -28.19
CA HIS A 83 -35.22 -2.05 -29.05
C HIS A 83 -35.02 -3.58 -29.08
N PRO A 84 -36.08 -4.41 -29.09
CA PRO A 84 -35.96 -5.86 -29.14
C PRO A 84 -35.22 -6.39 -30.39
N LYS A 85 -35.29 -5.63 -31.50
CA LYS A 85 -34.58 -5.92 -32.76
C LYS A 85 -33.17 -5.30 -32.84
N ASN A 86 -32.63 -4.80 -31.73
CA ASN A 86 -31.24 -4.33 -31.71
C ASN A 86 -30.28 -5.51 -31.55
N VAL A 87 -29.90 -6.11 -32.68
CA VAL A 87 -29.06 -7.32 -32.70
C VAL A 87 -27.64 -7.05 -32.20
N VAL A 88 -27.11 -5.83 -32.40
CA VAL A 88 -25.78 -5.43 -31.89
C VAL A 88 -25.78 -5.42 -30.36
N PHE A 89 -26.82 -4.86 -29.74
CA PHE A 89 -26.98 -4.84 -28.29
C PHE A 89 -27.05 -6.26 -27.71
N ALA A 90 -27.88 -7.13 -28.31
CA ALA A 90 -28.05 -8.52 -27.86
C ALA A 90 -26.73 -9.32 -27.95
N ALA A 91 -26.01 -9.20 -29.08
CA ALA A 91 -24.72 -9.85 -29.27
C ALA A 91 -23.66 -9.34 -28.27
N THR A 92 -23.61 -8.01 -28.07
CA THR A 92 -22.72 -7.36 -27.11
C THR A 92 -23.00 -7.84 -25.69
N LYS A 93 -24.27 -7.90 -25.29
CA LYS A 93 -24.68 -8.38 -23.97
C LYS A 93 -24.24 -9.82 -23.71
N LYS A 94 -24.36 -10.70 -24.71
CA LYS A 94 -23.87 -12.10 -24.62
C LYS A 94 -22.36 -12.15 -24.45
N LEU A 95 -21.61 -11.40 -25.26
CA LEU A 95 -20.14 -11.34 -25.20
C LEU A 95 -19.67 -10.82 -23.83
N LEU A 96 -20.31 -9.77 -23.30
CA LEU A 96 -19.99 -9.24 -21.98
C LEU A 96 -20.32 -10.24 -20.86
N ALA A 97 -21.38 -11.04 -20.98
CA ALA A 97 -21.67 -12.09 -20.01
C ALA A 97 -20.57 -13.18 -19.98
N GLU A 98 -20.01 -13.55 -21.14
CA GLU A 98 -18.85 -14.45 -21.22
C GLU A 98 -17.60 -13.79 -20.64
N PHE A 99 -17.31 -12.55 -21.03
CA PHE A 99 -16.17 -11.78 -20.54
C PHE A 99 -16.21 -11.62 -19.02
N ASN A 100 -17.37 -11.32 -18.44
CA ASN A 100 -17.51 -11.11 -17.00
C ASN A 100 -17.33 -12.40 -16.19
N ARG A 101 -17.47 -13.59 -16.78
CA ARG A 101 -17.26 -14.87 -16.08
C ARG A 101 -15.79 -15.24 -15.90
N THR A 102 -14.88 -14.64 -16.67
CA THR A 102 -13.45 -15.00 -16.70
C THR A 102 -12.67 -14.68 -15.42
N ASP A 103 -13.15 -13.75 -14.59
CA ASP A 103 -12.46 -13.28 -13.39
C ASP A 103 -13.48 -12.96 -12.29
N LEU A 104 -13.21 -13.35 -11.05
CA LEU A 104 -14.05 -13.08 -9.88
C LEU A 104 -14.34 -11.58 -9.73
N HIS A 105 -13.35 -10.72 -9.99
CA HIS A 105 -13.56 -9.28 -9.90
C HIS A 105 -14.57 -8.79 -10.95
N ARG A 106 -14.54 -9.36 -12.17
CA ARG A 106 -15.50 -9.05 -13.24
C ARG A 106 -16.89 -9.65 -12.95
N GLN A 107 -16.99 -10.70 -12.14
CA GLN A 107 -18.29 -11.24 -11.70
C GLN A 107 -18.96 -10.35 -10.63
N LEU A 108 -18.16 -9.73 -9.76
CA LEU A 108 -18.65 -8.89 -8.66
C LEU A 108 -19.05 -7.47 -9.11
N ASP A 109 -18.36 -6.90 -10.10
CA ASP A 109 -18.70 -5.62 -10.75
C ASP A 109 -18.73 -5.79 -12.28
N PRO A 110 -19.80 -6.44 -12.81
CA PRO A 110 -19.85 -6.81 -14.22
C PRO A 110 -19.94 -5.60 -15.13
N LEU A 111 -19.17 -5.62 -16.21
CA LEU A 111 -19.28 -4.62 -17.26
C LEU A 111 -20.61 -4.85 -18.00
N ALA A 112 -21.50 -3.86 -17.96
CA ALA A 112 -22.81 -3.90 -18.60
C ALA A 112 -22.81 -3.03 -19.87
N VAL A 113 -23.63 -3.40 -20.85
CA VAL A 113 -23.93 -2.56 -22.01
C VAL A 113 -25.28 -1.88 -21.80
N GLU A 114 -25.31 -0.58 -22.03
CA GLU A 114 -26.50 0.27 -22.02
C GLU A 114 -26.71 0.88 -23.42
N ALA A 115 -27.96 0.86 -23.88
CA ALA A 115 -28.33 1.44 -25.18
C ALA A 115 -28.54 2.94 -25.05
N LEU A 116 -27.99 3.70 -25.99
CA LEU A 116 -28.20 5.15 -26.09
C LEU A 116 -29.26 5.52 -27.14
N SER A 117 -29.80 4.51 -27.84
CA SER A 117 -30.85 4.64 -28.85
C SER A 117 -31.88 3.53 -28.67
N ASP A 118 -33.14 3.86 -28.97
CA ASP A 118 -34.31 2.97 -29.01
C ASP A 118 -34.64 2.51 -30.44
N LEU A 119 -33.77 2.81 -31.40
CA LEU A 119 -33.93 2.39 -32.79
C LEU A 119 -33.54 0.91 -32.97
N PRO A 120 -34.22 0.18 -33.87
CA PRO A 120 -33.77 -1.14 -34.29
C PRO A 120 -32.42 -1.05 -35.01
N THR A 121 -31.66 -2.15 -35.03
CA THR A 121 -30.45 -2.20 -35.85
C THR A 121 -30.83 -2.36 -37.32
N THR A 122 -30.35 -1.46 -38.18
CA THR A 122 -30.39 -1.64 -39.64
C THR A 122 -29.34 -2.67 -40.05
N CYS A 123 -29.78 -3.74 -40.72
CA CYS A 123 -28.91 -4.81 -41.20
C CYS A 123 -28.71 -4.68 -42.71
N HIS A 124 -27.47 -4.67 -43.16
CA HIS A 124 -27.10 -4.89 -44.56
C HIS A 124 -26.67 -6.34 -44.78
N ALA A 125 -26.42 -6.73 -46.02
CA ALA A 125 -26.13 -8.12 -46.38
C ALA A 125 -24.93 -8.73 -45.62
N ARG A 126 -23.93 -7.90 -45.25
CA ARG A 126 -22.67 -8.35 -44.63
C ARG A 126 -22.36 -7.70 -43.27
N GLU A 127 -23.03 -6.61 -42.93
CA GLU A 127 -22.76 -5.86 -41.71
C GLU A 127 -23.99 -5.07 -41.25
N THR A 128 -23.94 -4.54 -40.05
CA THR A 128 -24.95 -3.60 -39.54
C THR A 128 -24.46 -2.17 -39.63
N GLU A 129 -25.39 -1.21 -39.62
CA GLU A 129 -25.04 0.18 -39.32
C GLU A 129 -24.35 0.29 -37.97
N SER A 130 -23.50 1.30 -37.85
CA SER A 130 -22.73 1.52 -36.63
C SER A 130 -23.58 2.27 -35.61
N ALA A 131 -23.72 1.71 -34.41
CA ALA A 131 -24.51 2.30 -33.34
C ALA A 131 -23.63 2.60 -32.11
N VAL A 132 -23.98 3.65 -31.38
CA VAL A 132 -23.22 4.08 -30.19
C VAL A 132 -23.85 3.49 -28.94
N PHE A 133 -23.01 2.88 -28.11
CA PHE A 133 -23.39 2.26 -26.84
C PHE A 133 -22.56 2.81 -25.70
N LEU A 134 -23.07 2.61 -24.49
CA LEU A 134 -22.34 2.88 -23.26
C LEU A 134 -22.01 1.55 -22.60
N LEU A 135 -20.73 1.28 -22.36
CA LEU A 135 -20.32 0.24 -21.43
C LEU A 135 -20.14 0.86 -20.06
N GLY A 136 -20.82 0.34 -19.04
CA GLY A 136 -20.83 0.90 -17.70
C GLY A 136 -20.50 -0.13 -16.62
N ARG A 137 -19.72 0.31 -15.65
CA ARG A 137 -19.52 -0.30 -14.32
C ARG A 137 -19.19 0.79 -13.29
N VAL A 138 -19.10 0.46 -12.00
CA VAL A 138 -19.14 1.42 -10.86
C VAL A 138 -18.20 2.64 -11.00
N GLN A 139 -17.04 2.52 -11.65
CA GLN A 139 -16.10 3.64 -11.87
C GLN A 139 -15.52 3.71 -13.28
N THR A 140 -16.17 3.08 -14.26
CA THR A 140 -15.70 3.11 -15.64
C THR A 140 -16.89 3.12 -16.57
N PHE A 141 -17.02 4.22 -17.30
CA PHE A 141 -18.01 4.41 -18.34
C PHE A 141 -17.28 4.61 -19.64
N VAL A 142 -17.51 3.72 -20.61
CA VAL A 142 -16.89 3.79 -21.92
C VAL A 142 -17.97 3.98 -22.96
N LYS A 143 -18.01 5.15 -23.58
CA LYS A 143 -18.86 5.38 -24.73
C LYS A 143 -18.11 4.84 -25.95
N LEU A 144 -18.73 3.91 -26.68
CA LEU A 144 -18.09 3.30 -27.86
C LEU A 144 -19.05 2.99 -29.01
N GLN A 145 -18.53 3.05 -30.24
CA GLN A 145 -19.27 2.72 -31.46
C GLN A 145 -19.09 1.25 -31.81
N LEU A 146 -20.20 0.53 -31.93
CA LEU A 146 -20.24 -0.90 -32.25
C LEU A 146 -20.98 -1.17 -33.55
N LYS A 147 -20.59 -2.26 -34.21
CA LYS A 147 -21.34 -2.87 -35.30
C LYS A 147 -21.12 -4.37 -35.34
N LEU A 148 -22.03 -5.10 -35.97
CA LEU A 148 -21.85 -6.51 -36.28
C LEU A 148 -21.32 -6.66 -37.71
N VAL A 149 -20.34 -7.53 -37.89
CA VAL A 149 -19.75 -7.86 -39.19
C VAL A 149 -19.68 -9.38 -39.32
N ARG A 150 -20.00 -9.93 -40.49
CA ARG A 150 -19.74 -11.34 -40.79
C ARG A 150 -18.24 -11.58 -40.93
N GLU A 151 -17.75 -12.63 -40.28
CA GLU A 151 -16.34 -13.00 -40.33
C GLU A 151 -15.91 -13.47 -41.73
N PHE A 152 -16.80 -14.17 -42.44
CA PHE A 152 -16.57 -14.69 -43.79
C PHE A 152 -17.80 -14.51 -44.69
N ASP A 153 -17.59 -14.57 -46.01
CA ASP A 153 -18.66 -14.45 -47.01
C ASP A 153 -19.54 -15.72 -47.12
N ALA A 154 -19.18 -16.80 -46.42
CA ALA A 154 -19.93 -18.05 -46.46
C ALA A 154 -21.31 -17.93 -45.77
N PRO A 155 -22.37 -18.57 -46.32
CA PRO A 155 -23.65 -18.69 -45.63
C PRO A 155 -23.46 -19.35 -44.26
N GLY A 156 -23.89 -18.68 -43.18
CA GLY A 156 -23.75 -19.18 -41.81
C GLY A 156 -22.48 -18.76 -41.07
N ALA A 157 -21.63 -17.92 -41.66
CA ALA A 157 -20.46 -17.37 -40.97
C ALA A 157 -20.84 -16.66 -39.66
N ALA A 158 -19.97 -16.79 -38.64
CA ALA A 158 -20.18 -16.16 -37.35
C ALA A 158 -20.20 -14.63 -37.48
N MET A 159 -21.07 -14.00 -36.68
CA MET A 159 -21.12 -12.55 -36.57
C MET A 159 -20.20 -12.10 -35.42
N ILE A 160 -19.30 -11.17 -35.70
CA ILE A 160 -18.37 -10.60 -34.73
C ILE A 160 -18.81 -9.17 -34.41
N VAL A 161 -18.88 -8.84 -33.12
CA VAL A 161 -19.06 -7.46 -32.66
C VAL A 161 -17.73 -6.74 -32.81
N MET A 162 -17.70 -5.68 -33.61
CA MET A 162 -16.53 -4.85 -33.87
C MET A 162 -16.67 -3.50 -33.17
N VAL A 163 -15.58 -3.02 -32.57
CA VAL A 163 -15.44 -1.68 -31.99
C VAL A 163 -14.54 -0.83 -32.89
N ARG A 164 -14.92 0.44 -33.07
CA ARG A 164 -14.09 1.42 -33.79
C ARG A 164 -13.09 2.08 -32.84
N VAL A 165 -11.81 2.10 -33.23
CA VAL A 165 -10.72 2.78 -32.52
C VAL A 165 -9.88 3.54 -33.56
N GLY A 166 -10.15 4.84 -33.69
CA GLY A 166 -9.60 5.68 -34.75
C GLY A 166 -10.09 5.23 -36.13
N SER A 167 -9.13 4.97 -37.02
CA SER A 167 -9.36 4.39 -38.35
C SER A 167 -9.45 2.86 -38.33
N GLN A 168 -9.05 2.22 -37.23
CA GLN A 168 -9.01 0.77 -37.12
C GLN A 168 -10.27 0.18 -36.49
N ARG A 169 -10.55 -1.07 -36.81
CA ARG A 169 -11.65 -1.85 -36.25
C ARG A 169 -11.07 -3.07 -35.56
N HIS A 170 -11.42 -3.25 -34.29
CA HIS A 170 -11.02 -4.40 -33.50
C HIS A 170 -12.24 -5.23 -33.13
N SER A 171 -12.08 -6.55 -32.95
CA SER A 171 -13.13 -7.32 -32.30
C SER A 171 -13.33 -6.81 -30.88
N LEU A 172 -14.58 -6.74 -30.42
CA LEU A 172 -14.89 -6.27 -29.08
C LEU A 172 -14.16 -7.11 -28.02
N ARG A 173 -14.05 -8.42 -28.24
CA ARG A 173 -13.30 -9.31 -27.34
C ARG A 173 -11.82 -8.93 -27.23
N ALA A 174 -11.14 -8.71 -28.36
CA ALA A 174 -9.73 -8.32 -28.34
C ALA A 174 -9.53 -6.95 -27.67
N TRP A 175 -10.42 -5.99 -27.96
CA TRP A 175 -10.35 -4.67 -27.34
C TRP A 175 -10.64 -4.71 -25.83
N LEU A 176 -11.59 -5.52 -25.36
CA LEU A 176 -11.89 -5.67 -23.93
C LEU A 176 -10.68 -6.16 -23.13
N GLU A 177 -9.81 -6.99 -23.72
CA GLU A 177 -8.57 -7.43 -23.06
C GLU A 177 -7.48 -6.34 -23.00
N THR A 178 -7.61 -5.27 -23.80
CA THR A 178 -6.73 -4.09 -23.69
C THR A 178 -7.13 -3.15 -22.56
N LEU A 179 -8.33 -3.31 -21.98
CA LEU A 179 -8.76 -2.47 -20.87
C LEU A 179 -7.89 -2.72 -19.64
N PRO A 180 -7.59 -1.67 -18.84
CA PRO A 180 -6.85 -1.84 -17.59
C PRO A 180 -7.48 -2.93 -16.73
N LYS A 181 -6.64 -3.81 -16.15
CA LYS A 181 -7.09 -4.84 -15.21
C LYS A 181 -8.03 -4.22 -14.20
N HIS A 182 -9.21 -4.80 -14.05
CA HIS A 182 -10.22 -4.27 -13.15
C HIS A 182 -9.71 -4.37 -11.72
N ARG A 183 -9.38 -3.21 -11.14
CA ARG A 183 -9.14 -3.09 -9.71
C ARG A 183 -10.46 -2.67 -9.10
N MET A 184 -11.14 -3.56 -8.38
CA MET A 184 -12.35 -3.20 -7.65
C MET A 184 -11.97 -2.09 -6.65
N PRO A 185 -12.48 -0.87 -6.82
CA PRO A 185 -12.07 0.26 -6.00
C PRO A 185 -12.76 0.26 -4.62
N ASN A 186 -13.62 -0.72 -4.33
CA ASN A 186 -14.37 -0.73 -3.07
C ASN A 186 -14.91 -2.13 -2.69
N ILE A 187 -14.04 -3.15 -2.66
CA ILE A 187 -14.41 -4.48 -2.13
C ILE A 187 -15.03 -4.35 -0.74
N GLU A 188 -14.51 -3.44 0.08
CA GLU A 188 -15.00 -3.18 1.43
C GLU A 188 -16.47 -2.76 1.45
N ARG A 189 -16.86 -1.79 0.61
CA ARG A 189 -18.26 -1.35 0.51
C ARG A 189 -19.17 -2.46 -0.01
N LEU A 190 -18.76 -3.19 -1.04
CA LEU A 190 -19.54 -4.31 -1.56
C LEU A 190 -19.68 -5.43 -0.51
N ALA A 191 -18.61 -5.77 0.19
CA ALA A 191 -18.62 -6.77 1.24
C ALA A 191 -19.57 -6.37 2.38
N LEU A 192 -19.55 -5.10 2.79
CA LEU A 192 -20.49 -4.54 3.76
C LEU A 192 -21.94 -4.59 3.27
N ASP A 193 -22.19 -4.20 2.01
CA ASP A 193 -23.53 -4.23 1.41
C ASP A 193 -24.07 -5.66 1.31
N LEU A 194 -23.24 -6.62 0.89
CA LEU A 194 -23.59 -8.05 0.84
C LEU A 194 -23.83 -8.62 2.24
N GLN A 195 -22.99 -8.28 3.21
CA GLN A 195 -23.16 -8.69 4.60
C GLN A 195 -24.47 -8.14 5.18
N HIS A 196 -24.76 -6.87 4.94
CA HIS A 196 -25.98 -6.23 5.37
C HIS A 196 -27.23 -6.82 4.68
N GLN A 197 -27.14 -7.13 3.38
CA GLN A 197 -28.21 -7.81 2.65
C GLN A 197 -28.45 -9.22 3.19
N GLN A 198 -27.38 -9.96 3.51
CA GLN A 198 -27.50 -11.28 4.13
C GLN A 198 -28.15 -11.19 5.51
N TRP A 199 -27.74 -10.24 6.35
CA TRP A 199 -28.36 -10.01 7.67
C TRP A 199 -29.83 -9.65 7.57
N ARG A 200 -30.22 -8.78 6.61
CA ARG A 200 -31.64 -8.47 6.36
C ARG A 200 -32.45 -9.69 5.94
N ARG A 201 -31.85 -10.61 5.17
CA ARG A 201 -32.53 -11.83 4.69
C ARG A 201 -32.63 -12.91 5.75
N SER A 202 -31.58 -13.15 6.52
CA SER A 202 -31.54 -14.23 7.51
C SER A 202 -32.11 -13.83 8.87
N GLY A 203 -32.19 -12.52 9.16
CA GLY A 203 -32.51 -12.01 10.48
C GLY A 203 -31.50 -12.37 11.56
N HIS A 204 -30.35 -12.94 11.17
CA HIS A 204 -29.35 -13.48 12.08
C HIS A 204 -27.97 -12.91 11.77
N PRO A 205 -27.24 -12.41 12.78
CA PRO A 205 -25.87 -11.99 12.58
C PRO A 205 -25.02 -13.19 12.17
N PHE A 206 -23.96 -12.88 11.44
CA PHE A 206 -22.98 -13.87 11.03
C PHE A 206 -22.29 -14.46 12.29
N ARG A 207 -22.36 -15.78 12.47
CA ARG A 207 -21.76 -16.44 13.65
C ARG A 207 -20.26 -16.57 13.46
N PHE A 208 -19.52 -15.58 13.98
CA PHE A 208 -18.06 -15.53 13.89
C PHE A 208 -17.39 -16.85 14.30
N GLU A 209 -17.84 -17.47 15.39
CA GLU A 209 -17.31 -18.73 15.94
C GLU A 209 -17.47 -19.95 15.01
N ARG A 210 -18.38 -19.89 14.03
CA ARG A 210 -18.58 -20.99 13.06
C ARG A 210 -17.61 -20.92 11.88
N LEU A 211 -16.81 -19.86 11.78
CA LEU A 211 -15.78 -19.77 10.76
C LEU A 211 -14.62 -20.72 11.07
N PRO A 212 -13.95 -21.25 10.03
CA PRO A 212 -12.65 -21.90 10.19
C PRO A 212 -11.68 -21.01 10.96
N ALA A 213 -10.85 -21.62 11.81
CA ALA A 213 -9.93 -20.90 12.69
C ALA A 213 -9.02 -19.93 11.92
N GLU A 214 -8.58 -20.32 10.72
CA GLU A 214 -7.73 -19.52 9.84
C GLU A 214 -8.41 -18.23 9.39
N ILE A 215 -9.71 -18.31 9.08
CA ILE A 215 -10.50 -17.15 8.68
C ILE A 215 -10.75 -16.25 9.88
N ARG A 216 -11.04 -16.82 11.06
CA ARG A 216 -11.19 -16.07 12.31
C ARG A 216 -9.92 -15.30 12.65
N SER A 217 -8.75 -15.97 12.64
CA SER A 217 -7.47 -15.33 12.90
C SER A 217 -7.17 -14.19 11.93
N ARG A 218 -7.48 -14.35 10.63
CA ARG A 218 -7.32 -13.27 9.64
C ARG A 218 -8.23 -12.08 9.93
N ILE A 219 -9.52 -12.32 10.20
CA ILE A 219 -10.46 -11.24 10.57
C ILE A 219 -9.99 -10.52 11.83
N LEU A 220 -9.54 -11.27 12.85
CA LEU A 220 -8.99 -10.69 14.06
C LEU A 220 -7.71 -9.89 13.77
N LEU A 221 -6.81 -10.36 12.91
CA LEU A 221 -5.62 -9.60 12.52
C LEU A 221 -5.99 -8.25 11.89
N PHE A 222 -6.96 -8.26 10.98
CA PHE A 222 -7.48 -7.02 10.38
C PHE A 222 -8.14 -6.11 11.43
N ALA A 223 -8.93 -6.68 12.35
CA ALA A 223 -9.69 -5.92 13.34
C ALA A 223 -8.80 -5.35 14.46
N VAL A 224 -7.76 -6.08 14.85
CA VAL A 224 -6.78 -5.69 15.87
C VAL A 224 -5.79 -4.67 15.31
N GLY A 225 -5.42 -4.82 14.03
CA GLY A 225 -4.39 -4.04 13.37
C GLY A 225 -3.14 -4.90 13.05
N PRO A 226 -2.50 -4.69 11.89
CA PRO A 226 -1.40 -5.54 11.44
C PRO A 226 -0.07 -5.30 12.17
N TYR A 227 0.07 -4.16 12.87
CA TYR A 227 1.28 -3.78 13.59
C TYR A 227 0.99 -3.59 15.08
N VAL A 228 1.97 -3.92 15.92
CA VAL A 228 1.94 -3.65 17.35
C VAL A 228 3.30 -3.10 17.78
N GLU A 229 3.31 -2.13 18.69
CA GLU A 229 4.52 -1.59 19.32
C GLU A 229 4.77 -2.35 20.63
N PRO A 230 5.75 -3.26 20.68
CA PRO A 230 6.02 -4.05 21.87
C PRO A 230 6.59 -3.19 22.99
N ARG A 231 6.20 -3.49 24.23
CA ARG A 231 6.74 -2.85 25.43
C ARG A 231 7.31 -3.90 26.38
N HIS A 232 8.37 -3.47 27.06
CA HIS A 232 9.14 -4.29 27.97
C HIS A 232 9.11 -3.68 29.39
N PRO A 233 7.92 -3.48 30.00
CA PRO A 233 7.85 -2.84 31.31
C PRO A 233 8.55 -3.68 32.38
N HIS A 234 9.32 -2.98 33.22
CA HIS A 234 9.81 -3.50 34.48
C HIS A 234 8.73 -3.31 35.54
N LYS A 235 8.18 -4.40 36.06
CA LYS A 235 7.35 -4.35 37.27
C LYS A 235 8.17 -4.79 38.46
N LEU A 236 8.30 -3.90 39.43
CA LEU A 236 8.89 -4.24 40.72
C LEU A 236 7.81 -4.99 41.54
N PHE A 237 8.16 -6.14 42.09
CA PHE A 237 7.28 -6.91 42.98
C PHE A 237 8.08 -7.43 44.16
N MET A 238 7.44 -7.52 45.32
CA MET A 238 8.05 -8.12 46.51
C MET A 238 7.89 -9.63 46.46
N ARG A 239 9.00 -10.36 46.58
CA ARG A 239 9.02 -11.81 46.76
C ARG A 239 9.89 -12.11 47.97
N ASP A 240 9.31 -12.72 48.99
CA ASP A 240 10.01 -13.11 50.23
C ASP A 240 10.73 -11.93 50.92
N GLY A 241 10.09 -10.76 50.94
CA GLY A 241 10.68 -9.54 51.53
C GLY A 241 11.76 -8.87 50.67
N CYS A 242 12.13 -9.45 49.52
CA CYS A 242 13.09 -8.87 48.58
C CYS A 242 12.38 -8.22 47.39
N LEU A 243 12.88 -7.08 46.95
CA LEU A 243 12.40 -6.41 45.74
C LEU A 243 12.95 -7.14 44.51
N VAL A 244 12.08 -7.83 43.78
CA VAL A 244 12.43 -8.52 42.53
C VAL A 244 11.84 -7.75 41.36
N THR A 245 12.63 -7.58 40.30
CA THR A 245 12.13 -6.98 39.06
C THR A 245 11.55 -8.08 38.17
N ARG A 246 10.22 -8.10 38.01
CA ARG A 246 9.56 -8.90 36.97
C ARG A 246 9.63 -8.12 35.68
N LYS A 247 10.25 -8.73 34.68
CA LYS A 247 10.16 -8.26 33.32
C LYS A 247 8.85 -8.78 32.73
N GLU A 248 7.94 -7.88 32.39
CA GLU A 248 6.71 -8.22 31.69
C GLU A 248 6.82 -7.81 30.23
N PHE A 249 6.07 -8.51 29.39
CA PHE A 249 5.95 -8.20 27.99
C PHE A 249 4.53 -7.70 27.72
N ASP A 250 4.41 -6.45 27.32
CA ASP A 250 3.14 -5.80 27.09
C ASP A 250 2.95 -5.54 25.59
N LEU A 251 1.90 -6.15 25.03
CA LEU A 251 1.49 -5.99 23.63
C LEU A 251 0.50 -4.83 23.45
N VAL A 252 0.09 -4.21 24.56
CA VAL A 252 -0.82 -3.07 24.55
C VAL A 252 0.00 -1.83 24.18
N GLY A 253 0.07 -1.55 22.89
CA GLY A 253 0.71 -0.34 22.38
C GLY A 253 0.09 0.91 23.04
N LYS A 254 0.91 1.92 23.36
CA LYS A 254 0.35 3.23 23.72
C LYS A 254 -0.13 3.87 22.43
N SER A 255 -1.27 4.55 22.51
CA SER A 255 -1.53 5.62 21.56
C SER A 255 -0.47 6.69 21.75
N ILE A 256 0.32 7.01 20.73
CA ILE A 256 0.94 8.33 20.69
C ILE A 256 -0.24 9.31 20.61
N PRO A 257 -0.36 10.29 21.53
CA PRO A 257 -1.40 11.29 21.42
C PRO A 257 -1.25 11.97 20.06
N SER A 258 -2.32 11.98 19.26
CA SER A 258 -2.42 12.81 18.05
C SER A 258 -2.19 14.25 18.50
N LYS A 259 -0.93 14.70 18.46
CA LYS A 259 -0.59 16.10 18.56
C LYS A 259 -0.99 16.69 17.22
N ALA A 260 -1.80 17.74 17.29
CA ALA A 260 -2.50 18.40 16.18
C ALA A 260 -1.75 18.34 14.83
N ASP A 261 -2.42 17.69 13.89
CA ASP A 261 -2.18 17.42 12.46
C ASP A 261 -1.76 18.60 11.55
N ASN A 262 -0.93 19.55 12.00
CA ASN A 262 -0.68 20.79 11.24
C ASN A 262 0.75 21.01 10.72
N GLU A 263 1.66 20.07 10.88
CA GLU A 263 3.05 20.26 10.40
C GLU A 263 3.41 19.26 9.30
N TRP A 264 3.98 19.81 8.21
CA TRP A 264 4.51 19.10 7.04
C TRP A 264 5.61 18.07 7.39
N CYS A 265 6.14 18.09 8.61
CA CYS A 265 7.09 17.14 9.18
C CYS A 265 6.45 15.79 9.59
N ILE A 266 5.15 15.61 9.42
CA ILE A 266 4.49 14.33 9.74
C ILE A 266 4.84 13.25 8.70
N ASP A 267 5.01 13.63 7.43
CA ASP A 267 5.33 12.67 6.38
C ASP A 267 6.76 12.14 6.52
N THR A 268 7.69 12.96 7.00
CA THR A 268 9.12 12.62 7.19
C THR A 268 9.39 11.65 8.34
N GLN A 269 8.42 11.49 9.24
CA GLN A 269 8.47 10.58 10.38
C GLN A 269 8.03 9.15 10.01
N HIS A 270 8.34 8.21 10.90
CA HIS A 270 7.76 6.88 10.83
C HIS A 270 6.23 6.96 10.87
N LYS A 271 5.57 6.30 9.89
CA LYS A 271 4.11 6.20 9.84
C LYS A 271 3.56 5.85 11.23
N GLN A 272 2.71 6.70 11.79
CA GLN A 272 2.10 6.40 13.09
C GLN A 272 1.25 5.12 12.99
N LEU A 273 1.34 4.28 14.03
CA LEU A 273 0.54 3.06 14.08
C LEU A 273 -0.89 3.38 14.53
N ASP A 274 -1.85 2.78 13.85
CA ASP A 274 -3.24 2.81 14.30
C ASP A 274 -3.37 2.16 15.68
N ARG A 275 -4.31 2.66 16.47
CA ARG A 275 -4.58 2.09 17.80
C ARG A 275 -5.06 0.66 17.66
N ILE A 276 -4.42 -0.23 18.42
CA ILE A 276 -4.88 -1.61 18.55
C ILE A 276 -6.29 -1.62 19.15
N ASN A 277 -7.21 -2.33 18.51
CA ASN A 277 -8.57 -2.47 19.02
C ASN A 277 -8.62 -3.46 20.21
N LEU A 278 -8.27 -2.99 21.40
CA LEU A 278 -8.30 -3.78 22.63
C LEU A 278 -9.73 -4.15 23.07
N GLY A 279 -10.76 -3.52 22.51
CA GLY A 279 -12.16 -3.87 22.77
C GLY A 279 -12.45 -5.33 22.42
N LEU A 280 -11.73 -5.90 21.44
CA LEU A 280 -11.85 -7.31 21.08
C LEU A 280 -11.45 -8.27 22.21
N LEU A 281 -10.54 -7.84 23.09
CA LEU A 281 -10.10 -8.63 24.26
C LEU A 281 -11.17 -8.70 25.34
N ALA A 282 -12.18 -7.82 25.31
CA ALA A 282 -13.24 -7.74 26.30
C ALA A 282 -14.55 -8.44 25.87
N ILE A 283 -14.63 -8.99 24.64
CA ILE A 283 -15.86 -9.58 24.11
C ILE A 283 -16.23 -10.86 24.88
N ASN A 284 -15.37 -11.89 24.81
CA ASN A 284 -15.53 -13.15 25.55
C ASN A 284 -14.17 -13.87 25.67
N LYS A 285 -14.10 -14.91 26.51
CA LYS A 285 -12.85 -15.64 26.79
C LYS A 285 -12.22 -16.26 25.54
N ALA A 286 -13.01 -16.94 24.71
CA ALA A 286 -12.51 -17.61 23.50
C ALA A 286 -11.94 -16.62 22.49
N THR A 287 -12.68 -15.54 22.20
CA THR A 287 -12.25 -14.45 21.30
C THR A 287 -11.00 -13.77 21.86
N ARG A 288 -10.94 -13.54 23.18
CA ARG A 288 -9.76 -12.99 23.83
C ARG A 288 -8.52 -13.85 23.63
N GLU A 289 -8.63 -15.16 23.83
CA GLU A 289 -7.52 -16.10 23.65
C GLU A 289 -7.02 -16.13 22.19
N GLU A 290 -7.94 -16.13 21.22
CA GLU A 290 -7.60 -16.04 19.80
C GLU A 290 -6.97 -14.71 19.42
N CYS A 291 -7.51 -13.59 19.92
CA CYS A 291 -6.92 -12.27 19.71
C CYS A 291 -5.51 -12.18 20.29
N ILE A 292 -5.28 -12.72 21.48
CA ILE A 292 -3.94 -12.78 22.10
C ILE A 292 -3.00 -13.62 21.24
N SER A 293 -3.48 -14.74 20.69
CA SER A 293 -2.70 -15.57 19.77
C SER A 293 -2.30 -14.80 18.51
N VAL A 294 -3.24 -14.10 17.88
CA VAL A 294 -2.99 -13.26 16.69
C VAL A 294 -2.04 -12.11 17.00
N LEU A 295 -2.26 -11.38 18.10
CA LEU A 295 -1.39 -10.31 18.59
C LEU A 295 0.04 -10.79 18.83
N ARG A 296 0.20 -12.04 19.25
CA ARG A 296 1.52 -12.64 19.47
C ARG A 296 2.14 -13.08 18.16
N MET A 297 1.45 -13.89 17.37
CA MET A 297 2.03 -14.67 16.28
C MET A 297 1.97 -13.97 14.91
N ASP A 298 0.90 -13.23 14.62
CA ASP A 298 0.57 -12.83 13.25
C ASP A 298 0.77 -11.34 12.99
N THR A 299 0.74 -10.50 14.02
CA THR A 299 1.06 -9.06 13.90
C THR A 299 2.56 -8.83 13.75
N THR A 300 2.92 -7.79 12.99
CA THR A 300 4.29 -7.29 12.89
C THR A 300 4.66 -6.53 14.15
N LYS A 301 5.74 -6.95 14.80
CA LYS A 301 6.29 -6.29 15.98
C LYS A 301 7.16 -5.14 15.52
N ARG A 302 6.73 -3.90 15.75
CA ARG A 302 7.45 -2.73 15.31
C ARG A 302 8.28 -2.13 16.45
N TYR A 303 9.58 -2.00 16.23
CA TYR A 303 10.49 -1.34 17.14
C TYR A 303 10.95 -0.02 16.54
N GLN A 304 10.79 1.06 17.32
CA GLN A 304 11.22 2.41 16.94
C GLN A 304 12.45 2.90 17.71
N ASP A 305 12.90 2.12 18.68
CA ASP A 305 14.01 2.46 19.56
C ASP A 305 14.94 1.24 19.68
N LEU A 306 16.23 1.48 19.45
CA LEU A 306 17.27 0.46 19.56
C LEU A 306 17.34 -0.12 20.98
N SER A 307 17.08 0.68 22.01
CA SER A 307 17.09 0.22 23.41
C SER A 307 16.10 -0.93 23.63
N LEU A 308 14.89 -0.81 23.07
CA LEU A 308 13.86 -1.85 23.14
C LEU A 308 14.22 -3.10 22.35
N VAL A 309 14.95 -2.96 21.23
CA VAL A 309 15.48 -4.09 20.48
C VAL A 309 16.52 -4.85 21.32
N ASN A 310 17.41 -4.14 22.02
CA ASN A 310 18.44 -4.71 22.90
C ASN A 310 17.85 -5.51 24.05
N GLU A 311 16.60 -5.22 24.40
CA GLU A 311 15.89 -5.86 25.49
C GLU A 311 15.33 -7.23 25.08
N ILE A 312 15.07 -7.51 23.80
CA ILE A 312 14.47 -8.77 23.35
C ILE A 312 15.11 -10.03 23.98
N PRO A 313 16.45 -10.21 23.98
CA PRO A 313 17.07 -11.41 24.56
C PRO A 313 16.94 -11.49 26.09
N ARG A 314 16.74 -10.35 26.76
CA ARG A 314 16.77 -10.23 28.23
C ARG A 314 15.42 -10.45 28.91
N PHE A 315 14.32 -10.42 28.15
CA PHE A 315 12.97 -10.42 28.70
C PHE A 315 12.27 -11.77 28.60
N VAL A 316 12.86 -12.73 27.88
CA VAL A 316 12.12 -13.89 27.41
C VAL A 316 13.01 -15.14 27.50
N PRO A 317 12.64 -16.16 28.30
CA PRO A 317 13.26 -17.48 28.16
C PRO A 317 13.18 -17.90 26.68
N ALA A 318 14.23 -18.48 26.10
CA ALA A 318 14.25 -18.87 24.68
C ALA A 318 12.95 -19.56 24.15
N PRO A 319 12.24 -20.43 24.92
CA PRO A 319 10.96 -21.01 24.50
C PRO A 319 9.85 -19.99 24.21
N CYS A 320 9.90 -18.85 24.89
CA CYS A 320 8.93 -17.79 24.75
C CYS A 320 9.29 -16.80 23.65
N LEU A 321 10.42 -16.87 22.92
CA LEU A 321 10.68 -15.98 21.75
C LEU A 321 10.02 -16.49 20.45
N THR A 322 9.27 -17.59 20.55
CA THR A 322 8.56 -18.25 19.45
C THR A 322 7.42 -17.44 18.83
N TRP A 323 7.06 -16.28 19.39
CA TRP A 323 5.98 -15.45 18.86
C TRP A 323 6.44 -14.34 17.91
N ILE A 324 7.70 -13.94 17.90
CA ILE A 324 8.18 -12.92 16.95
C ILE A 324 8.43 -13.58 15.58
N ARG A 325 7.38 -13.66 14.77
CA ARG A 325 7.45 -14.17 13.40
C ARG A 325 7.67 -13.08 12.35
N ARG A 326 7.25 -11.86 12.69
CA ARG A 326 7.29 -10.67 11.84
C ARG A 326 7.81 -9.49 12.66
N LEU A 327 8.88 -8.87 12.20
CA LEU A 327 9.56 -7.77 12.88
C LEU A 327 9.69 -6.60 11.91
N GLU A 328 9.38 -5.39 12.36
CA GLU A 328 9.71 -4.15 11.66
C GLU A 328 10.68 -3.36 12.52
N LEU A 329 11.82 -2.98 11.95
CA LEU A 329 12.78 -2.08 12.54
C LEU A 329 12.61 -0.71 11.86
N ALA A 330 11.79 0.12 12.51
CA ALA A 330 11.57 1.50 12.15
C ALA A 330 12.50 2.37 13.00
N LEU A 331 13.80 2.19 12.79
CA LEU A 331 14.85 2.81 13.56
C LEU A 331 15.42 4.03 12.82
N THR A 332 16.05 4.94 13.57
CA THR A 332 16.79 6.04 12.96
C THR A 332 18.02 5.51 12.21
N HIS A 333 18.62 6.32 11.32
CA HIS A 333 19.86 5.92 10.66
C HIS A 333 20.99 5.65 11.64
N ILE A 334 21.11 6.44 12.72
CA ILE A 334 22.14 6.23 13.74
C ILE A 334 21.90 4.92 14.48
N ASP A 335 20.66 4.58 14.80
CA ASP A 335 20.31 3.31 15.44
C ASP A 335 20.61 2.12 14.53
N LEU A 336 20.36 2.22 13.21
CA LEU A 336 20.72 1.16 12.26
C LEU A 336 22.24 1.01 12.14
N ILE A 337 22.97 2.12 12.09
CA ILE A 337 24.45 2.13 12.10
C ILE A 337 24.98 1.44 13.36
N GLN A 338 24.41 1.74 14.53
CA GLN A 338 24.75 1.11 15.80
C GLN A 338 24.37 -0.38 15.82
N LEU A 339 23.16 -0.71 15.38
CA LEU A 339 22.60 -2.06 15.37
C LEU A 339 23.51 -3.02 14.60
N PHE A 340 23.85 -2.65 13.37
CA PHE A 340 24.62 -3.46 12.43
C PHE A 340 26.13 -3.23 12.51
N ARG A 341 26.58 -2.34 13.42
CA ARG A 341 27.99 -1.92 13.56
C ARG A 341 28.62 -1.49 12.24
N CYS A 342 27.91 -0.65 11.49
CA CYS A 342 28.39 -0.16 10.21
C CYS A 342 29.72 0.59 10.40
N GLU A 343 30.75 0.22 9.64
CA GLU A 343 32.07 0.86 9.68
C GLU A 343 32.08 2.17 8.88
N ILE A 344 31.07 3.01 9.10
CA ILE A 344 30.91 4.32 8.46
C ILE A 344 31.56 5.36 9.36
N LYS A 345 32.48 6.16 8.84
CA LYS A 345 33.09 7.25 9.61
C LYS A 345 32.09 8.39 9.88
N PRO A 346 32.16 9.04 11.06
CA PRO A 346 33.08 8.79 12.18
C PRO A 346 32.61 7.71 13.16
N PHE A 347 31.47 7.06 12.90
CA PHE A 347 30.81 6.16 13.85
C PHE A 347 31.59 4.86 14.08
N GLY A 348 32.26 4.32 13.06
CA GLY A 348 33.01 3.06 13.15
C GLY A 348 34.07 3.05 14.27
N ASP A 349 34.79 4.16 14.46
CA ASP A 349 35.83 4.26 15.50
C ASP A 349 35.25 4.33 16.90
N TYR A 350 34.08 4.98 17.05
CA TYR A 350 33.34 5.00 18.32
C TYR A 350 32.97 3.58 18.76
N PHE A 351 32.51 2.75 17.83
CA PHE A 351 32.14 1.36 18.15
C PHE A 351 33.33 0.46 18.45
N ARG A 352 34.51 0.74 17.87
CA ARG A 352 35.75 -0.02 18.16
C ARG A 352 36.24 0.18 19.61
N GLY A 353 35.96 1.34 20.21
CA GLY A 353 36.32 1.63 21.60
C GLY A 353 35.41 0.99 22.65
N LEU A 354 34.23 0.49 22.26
CA LEU A 354 33.30 -0.14 23.21
C LEU A 354 33.72 -1.59 23.50
N PRO A 355 33.63 -2.06 24.77
CA PRO A 355 34.01 -3.43 25.13
C PRO A 355 33.28 -4.48 24.28
N LEU A 356 34.04 -5.42 23.71
CA LEU A 356 33.52 -6.56 22.91
C LEU A 356 32.46 -7.41 23.65
N LEU A 357 32.41 -7.33 24.99
CA LEU A 357 31.43 -8.01 25.84
C LEU A 357 30.00 -7.47 25.69
N LEU A 358 29.83 -6.26 25.15
CA LEU A 358 28.56 -5.85 24.58
C LEU A 358 28.44 -6.61 23.26
N THR A 359 27.73 -7.72 23.26
CA THR A 359 27.36 -8.45 22.03
C THR A 359 26.84 -7.46 20.98
N THR A 360 27.21 -7.65 19.72
CA THR A 360 26.64 -6.90 18.58
C THR A 360 25.15 -6.86 18.73
N THR A 361 24.54 -5.68 18.74
CA THR A 361 23.10 -5.58 18.95
C THR A 361 22.32 -6.42 17.93
N ALA A 362 22.79 -6.48 16.69
CA ALA A 362 22.19 -7.29 15.64
C ALA A 362 22.19 -8.80 15.92
N SER A 363 22.94 -9.32 16.91
CA SER A 363 22.84 -10.72 17.32
C SER A 363 21.43 -11.06 17.82
N VAL A 364 20.66 -10.06 18.27
CA VAL A 364 19.23 -10.20 18.57
C VAL A 364 18.44 -10.79 17.39
N LEU A 365 18.86 -10.50 16.16
CA LEU A 365 18.20 -10.99 14.95
C LEU A 365 18.64 -12.41 14.60
N SER A 366 19.66 -12.96 15.27
CA SER A 366 20.17 -14.30 14.97
C SER A 366 19.11 -15.38 15.17
N LYS A 367 19.26 -16.46 14.39
CA LYS A 367 18.42 -17.66 14.49
C LYS A 367 18.41 -18.27 15.90
N ALA A 368 19.46 -18.06 16.69
CA ALA A 368 19.53 -18.54 18.07
C ALA A 368 18.56 -17.79 19.00
N ILE A 369 18.36 -16.49 18.77
CA ILE A 369 17.49 -15.63 19.59
C ILE A 369 16.08 -15.60 19.02
N LEU A 370 15.93 -15.44 17.70
CA LEU A 370 14.63 -15.35 17.02
C LEU A 370 14.44 -16.49 16.00
N PRO A 371 14.32 -17.75 16.46
CA PRO A 371 14.30 -18.93 15.58
C PRO A 371 13.10 -19.01 14.63
N LEU A 372 12.01 -18.30 14.95
CA LEU A 372 10.77 -18.29 14.16
C LEU A 372 10.54 -17.01 13.38
N LEU A 373 11.52 -16.10 13.34
CA LEU A 373 11.45 -14.88 12.55
C LEU A 373 11.45 -15.25 11.06
N LYS A 374 10.32 -15.01 10.39
CA LYS A 374 10.12 -15.30 8.97
C LYS A 374 10.17 -14.06 8.10
N HIS A 375 9.91 -12.90 8.69
CA HIS A 375 9.74 -11.65 7.99
C HIS A 375 10.39 -10.50 8.76
N LEU A 376 11.31 -9.79 8.11
CA LEU A 376 11.95 -8.59 8.64
C LEU A 376 11.67 -7.42 7.69
N GLU A 377 11.15 -6.33 8.24
CA GLU A 377 10.99 -5.07 7.52
C GLU A 377 11.99 -4.05 8.08
N LEU A 378 12.79 -3.43 7.22
CA LEU A 378 13.69 -2.33 7.59
C LEU A 378 13.10 -1.03 7.03
N THR A 379 12.63 -0.16 7.90
CA THR A 379 11.95 1.08 7.51
C THR A 379 12.86 2.27 7.75
N PHE A 380 13.22 2.99 6.68
CA PHE A 380 14.12 4.15 6.77
C PHE A 380 13.35 5.46 6.99
N VAL A 381 13.81 6.29 7.92
CA VAL A 381 13.33 7.69 8.08
C VAL A 381 13.85 8.59 6.97
N SER A 382 13.18 9.71 6.74
CA SER A 382 13.68 10.74 5.82
C SER A 382 14.95 11.41 6.36
N THR A 383 15.93 11.70 5.50
CA THR A 383 17.06 12.58 5.86
C THR A 383 16.80 14.06 5.54
N ILE A 384 15.57 14.42 5.13
CA ILE A 384 15.21 15.81 4.81
C ILE A 384 15.33 16.69 6.06
N GLU A 385 14.91 16.16 7.21
CA GLU A 385 15.10 16.87 8.46
C GLU A 385 16.52 16.64 8.99
N PRO A 386 17.25 17.72 9.33
CA PRO A 386 18.59 17.60 9.89
C PRO A 386 18.66 16.69 11.12
N THR A 387 17.60 16.64 11.93
CA THR A 387 17.44 15.82 13.15
C THR A 387 17.56 14.33 12.92
N TYR A 388 17.31 13.87 11.69
CA TYR A 388 17.43 12.46 11.30
C TYR A 388 18.75 12.14 10.59
N SER A 389 19.61 13.14 10.39
CA SER A 389 20.97 12.93 9.94
C SER A 389 21.79 12.34 11.08
N PRO A 390 22.46 11.18 10.89
CA PRO A 390 23.28 10.61 11.95
C PRO A 390 24.49 11.49 12.28
N TRP A 391 24.80 12.50 11.46
CA TRP A 391 25.90 13.45 11.69
C TRP A 391 25.50 14.72 12.44
N GLN A 392 24.23 14.94 12.77
CA GLN A 392 23.84 16.22 13.36
C GLN A 392 24.34 16.39 14.80
N ILE A 393 24.18 15.39 15.69
CA ILE A 393 24.60 15.46 17.10
C ILE A 393 24.86 14.04 17.63
N VAL A 394 26.08 13.75 18.09
CA VAL A 394 26.37 12.58 18.94
C VAL A 394 26.84 13.11 20.29
N ASP A 395 26.07 12.86 21.35
CA ASP A 395 26.43 13.18 22.75
C ASP A 395 26.83 14.65 23.03
N GLY A 396 26.16 15.61 22.39
CA GLY A 396 26.43 17.05 22.58
C GLY A 396 27.79 17.50 22.06
N ARG A 397 28.58 16.61 21.46
CA ARG A 397 29.77 16.94 20.70
C ARG A 397 29.41 16.85 19.23
N TYR A 398 29.40 17.99 18.56
CA TYR A 398 29.57 17.96 17.12
C TYR A 398 30.89 17.22 16.88
N PRO A 399 30.95 16.18 16.04
CA PRO A 399 32.22 15.88 15.40
C PRO A 399 32.64 17.20 14.78
N SER A 400 33.63 17.86 15.37
CA SER A 400 33.89 19.31 15.26
C SER A 400 34.30 19.77 13.85
N GLN A 401 34.16 18.89 12.88
CA GLN A 401 34.59 19.00 11.50
C GLN A 401 33.46 18.74 10.49
N ILE A 402 32.25 18.36 10.93
CA ILE A 402 31.16 18.04 10.01
C ILE A 402 30.20 19.21 9.90
N ASP A 403 30.25 19.86 8.74
CA ASP A 403 29.41 20.98 8.36
C ASP A 403 27.92 20.55 8.32
N PRO A 404 27.05 21.09 9.19
CA PRO A 404 25.64 20.73 9.24
C PRO A 404 24.87 21.09 7.95
N ALA A 405 25.43 21.94 7.08
CA ALA A 405 24.88 22.17 5.74
C ALA A 405 25.15 21.00 4.78
N ARG A 406 25.94 19.99 5.18
CA ARG A 406 26.33 18.83 4.36
C ARG A 406 25.52 17.58 4.73
N LEU A 407 24.21 17.64 4.51
CA LEU A 407 23.36 16.46 4.63
C LEU A 407 23.74 15.45 3.55
N THR A 408 23.97 14.20 3.96
CA THR A 408 24.29 13.13 3.03
C THR A 408 23.07 12.79 2.18
N CYS A 409 23.30 12.41 0.92
CA CYS A 409 22.23 11.90 0.09
C CYS A 409 21.69 10.60 0.73
N GLN A 410 20.39 10.57 1.06
CA GLN A 410 19.71 9.41 1.64
C GLN A 410 20.03 8.10 0.92
N LYS A 411 20.07 8.13 -0.41
CA LYS A 411 20.42 6.98 -1.25
C LYS A 411 21.76 6.37 -0.83
N VAL A 412 22.78 7.22 -0.70
CA VAL A 412 24.15 6.83 -0.38
C VAL A 412 24.25 6.32 1.05
N LEU A 413 23.62 7.01 2.00
CA LEU A 413 23.57 6.58 3.40
C LEU A 413 22.93 5.19 3.55
N VAL A 414 21.79 4.96 2.89
CA VAL A 414 21.13 3.65 2.90
C VAL A 414 22.03 2.60 2.24
N ASP A 415 22.61 2.87 1.07
CA ASP A 415 23.56 1.95 0.43
C ASP A 415 24.73 1.58 1.39
N MET A 416 25.29 2.56 2.10
CA MET A 416 26.36 2.33 3.08
C MET A 416 25.92 1.40 4.23
N ILE A 417 24.74 1.63 4.82
CA ILE A 417 24.20 0.80 5.91
C ILE A 417 23.97 -0.63 5.40
N MET A 418 23.34 -0.77 4.24
CA MET A 418 22.91 -2.06 3.71
C MET A 418 24.06 -3.01 3.36
N CYS A 419 25.29 -2.53 3.19
CA CYS A 419 26.47 -3.38 3.01
C CYS A 419 26.79 -4.23 4.25
N PHE A 420 26.39 -3.79 5.44
CA PHE A 420 26.67 -4.47 6.71
C PHE A 420 25.52 -5.35 7.19
N VAL A 421 24.33 -5.20 6.61
CA VAL A 421 23.11 -5.93 7.00
C VAL A 421 23.16 -7.44 6.70
N PRO A 422 23.61 -7.93 5.51
CA PRO A 422 23.44 -9.32 5.09
C PRO A 422 23.91 -10.37 6.09
N GLU A 423 25.05 -10.12 6.73
CA GLU A 423 25.67 -11.02 7.72
C GLU A 423 24.75 -11.35 8.90
N TRP A 424 23.83 -10.44 9.25
CA TRP A 424 22.94 -10.58 10.40
C TRP A 424 21.60 -11.21 10.05
N VAL A 425 21.18 -11.12 8.79
CA VAL A 425 19.80 -11.42 8.37
C VAL A 425 19.69 -12.50 7.30
N GLU A 426 20.81 -13.08 6.84
CA GLU A 426 20.86 -14.12 5.79
C GLU A 426 19.87 -15.28 6.03
N HIS A 427 19.64 -15.64 7.29
CA HIS A 427 18.77 -16.75 7.68
C HIS A 427 17.27 -16.40 7.69
N ILE A 428 16.90 -15.13 7.49
CA ILE A 428 15.52 -14.65 7.51
C ILE A 428 14.92 -14.79 6.10
N PRO A 429 13.83 -15.57 5.91
CA PRO A 429 13.29 -15.89 4.58
C PRO A 429 12.78 -14.72 3.75
N THR A 430 12.32 -13.65 4.39
CA THR A 430 11.71 -12.51 3.70
C THR A 430 12.13 -11.22 4.37
N ILE A 431 12.82 -10.39 3.61
CA ILE A 431 13.28 -9.07 4.04
C ILE A 431 12.67 -8.03 3.11
N VAL A 432 12.01 -7.03 3.67
CA VAL A 432 11.37 -5.93 2.92
C VAL A 432 12.00 -4.62 3.36
N LEU A 433 12.22 -3.70 2.42
CA LEU A 433 12.74 -2.36 2.72
C LEU A 433 11.64 -1.33 2.49
N GLY A 434 11.32 -0.61 3.56
CA GLY A 434 10.23 0.37 3.61
C GLY A 434 10.70 1.79 3.92
N GLY A 435 9.74 2.71 3.98
CA GLY A 435 9.98 4.11 4.34
C GLY A 435 10.63 4.92 3.22
N PHE A 436 11.47 5.88 3.58
CA PHE A 436 12.14 6.79 2.67
C PHE A 436 13.36 6.15 2.03
N ILE A 437 13.12 5.34 1.00
CA ILE A 437 14.17 4.67 0.23
C ILE A 437 13.89 4.82 -1.26
N LYS A 438 14.91 5.17 -2.04
CA LYS A 438 14.76 5.23 -3.50
C LYS A 438 14.45 3.84 -4.05
N THR A 439 13.50 3.74 -4.97
CA THR A 439 13.07 2.48 -5.60
C THR A 439 14.23 1.65 -6.13
N ALA A 440 15.21 2.28 -6.80
CA ALA A 440 16.40 1.59 -7.31
C ALA A 440 17.26 0.96 -6.20
N THR A 441 17.46 1.67 -5.08
CA THR A 441 18.20 1.16 -3.91
C THR A 441 17.41 0.07 -3.20
N ARG A 442 16.08 0.22 -3.07
CA ARG A 442 15.20 -0.84 -2.55
C ARG A 442 15.31 -2.12 -3.36
N VAL A 443 15.09 -2.04 -4.69
CA VAL A 443 15.12 -3.21 -5.58
C VAL A 443 16.49 -3.89 -5.57
N LYS A 444 17.58 -3.11 -5.60
CA LYS A 444 18.96 -3.62 -5.48
C LYS A 444 19.13 -4.48 -4.21
N TRP A 445 18.81 -3.93 -3.05
CA TRP A 445 19.09 -4.59 -1.78
C TRP A 445 18.08 -5.68 -1.43
N GLU A 446 16.80 -5.54 -1.78
CA GLU A 446 15.83 -6.64 -1.65
C GLU A 446 16.23 -7.84 -2.51
N HIS A 447 16.80 -7.61 -3.70
CA HIS A 447 17.33 -8.68 -4.53
C HIS A 447 18.51 -9.40 -3.88
N VAL A 448 19.45 -8.65 -3.30
CA VAL A 448 20.62 -9.20 -2.60
C VAL A 448 20.18 -9.98 -1.35
N LEU A 449 19.34 -9.39 -0.52
CA LEU A 449 18.94 -9.93 0.79
C LEU A 449 17.97 -11.11 0.69
N ASN A 450 17.09 -11.15 -0.32
CA ASN A 450 16.15 -12.26 -0.52
C ASN A 450 16.66 -13.31 -1.52
N SER A 451 17.94 -13.26 -1.88
CA SER A 451 18.56 -14.24 -2.75
C SER A 451 18.54 -15.63 -2.09
N LYS A 452 18.09 -16.65 -2.85
CA LYS A 452 18.20 -18.07 -2.42
C LYS A 452 19.66 -18.54 -2.33
N THR A 453 20.57 -17.83 -2.99
CA THR A 453 22.02 -18.08 -3.01
C THR A 453 22.74 -16.83 -2.50
N PRO A 454 22.68 -16.55 -1.19
CA PRO A 454 23.26 -15.32 -0.61
C PRO A 454 24.75 -15.19 -0.91
N ARG A 455 25.50 -16.30 -0.84
CA ARG A 455 26.94 -16.37 -1.14
C ARG A 455 27.35 -15.85 -2.52
N ARG A 456 26.43 -15.81 -3.49
CA ARG A 456 26.69 -15.23 -4.82
C ARG A 456 27.07 -13.75 -4.73
N PHE A 457 26.61 -13.07 -3.68
CA PHE A 457 26.83 -11.64 -3.49
C PHE A 457 27.99 -11.32 -2.54
N ASP A 458 28.71 -12.32 -1.99
CA ASP A 458 29.78 -12.06 -1.00
C ASP A 458 30.86 -11.13 -1.55
N GLY A 459 31.34 -11.38 -2.78
CA GLY A 459 32.32 -10.51 -3.42
C GLY A 459 31.79 -9.10 -3.71
N PHE A 460 30.50 -8.98 -4.04
CA PHE A 460 29.85 -7.68 -4.21
C PHE A 460 29.72 -6.93 -2.88
N ILE A 461 29.26 -7.61 -1.82
CA ILE A 461 29.08 -7.04 -0.48
C ILE A 461 30.43 -6.59 0.09
N GLU A 462 31.48 -7.42 -0.01
CA GLU A 462 32.80 -7.06 0.52
C GLU A 462 33.43 -5.91 -0.27
N SER A 463 33.23 -5.87 -1.59
CA SER A 463 33.63 -4.72 -2.41
C SER A 463 32.93 -3.44 -1.97
N GLU A 464 31.63 -3.47 -1.68
CA GLU A 464 30.90 -2.30 -1.22
C GLU A 464 31.32 -1.91 0.22
N LYS A 465 31.50 -2.87 1.14
CA LYS A 465 32.06 -2.63 2.49
C LYS A 465 33.43 -1.96 2.40
N GLN A 466 34.32 -2.45 1.53
CA GLN A 466 35.64 -1.88 1.33
C GLN A 466 35.58 -0.47 0.74
N ALA A 467 34.65 -0.22 -0.19
CA ALA A 467 34.41 1.13 -0.71
C ALA A 467 33.94 2.08 0.39
N VAL A 468 33.07 1.64 1.30
CA VAL A 468 32.64 2.45 2.46
C VAL A 468 33.82 2.74 3.40
N ARG A 469 34.65 1.74 3.71
CA ARG A 469 35.83 1.88 4.58
C ARG A 469 36.90 2.81 3.99
N SER A 470 37.06 2.81 2.67
CA SER A 470 38.10 3.57 1.96
C SER A 470 37.71 5.02 1.67
N LEU A 471 36.44 5.40 1.89
CA LEU A 471 36.00 6.79 1.70
C LEU A 471 36.82 7.73 2.60
N PRO A 472 37.56 8.70 2.02
CA PRO A 472 38.25 9.70 2.81
C PRO A 472 37.22 10.60 3.49
N ASP A 473 37.59 11.17 4.63
CA ASP A 473 36.70 12.03 5.43
C ASP A 473 36.19 13.24 4.62
N SER A 474 36.96 13.66 3.62
CA SER A 474 36.64 14.72 2.66
C SER A 474 35.63 14.31 1.57
N ASP A 475 35.44 13.00 1.33
CA ASP A 475 34.47 12.44 0.38
C ASP A 475 33.28 11.74 1.07
N LEU A 476 33.21 11.80 2.41
CA LEU A 476 31.94 11.61 3.11
C LEU A 476 30.89 12.52 2.44
N PRO A 477 29.67 12.02 2.18
CA PRO A 477 28.86 12.48 1.07
C PRO A 477 28.73 14.00 1.05
N LYS A 478 29.40 14.62 0.07
CA LYS A 478 29.24 16.03 -0.23
C LYS A 478 27.75 16.24 -0.50
N ALA A 479 27.15 17.26 0.14
CA ALA A 479 25.76 17.60 -0.17
C ALA A 479 25.59 17.59 -1.70
N PRO A 480 24.51 17.01 -2.24
CA PRO A 480 24.17 17.32 -3.61
C PRO A 480 24.15 18.85 -3.70
N LYS A 481 24.85 19.44 -4.68
CA LYS A 481 24.71 20.88 -4.99
C LYS A 481 23.22 21.14 -4.93
N ALA A 482 22.77 22.03 -4.03
CA ALA A 482 21.36 22.25 -3.77
C ALA A 482 20.67 22.37 -5.12
N HIS A 483 19.94 21.33 -5.52
CA HIS A 483 19.33 21.35 -6.83
C HIS A 483 18.37 22.54 -6.77
N PRO A 484 18.27 23.39 -7.80
CA PRO A 484 17.25 24.44 -7.84
C PRO A 484 15.85 23.89 -7.54
N ILE A 485 15.65 22.59 -7.81
CA ILE A 485 14.46 21.80 -7.48
C ILE A 485 14.33 21.52 -5.98
N ALA A 486 15.38 21.31 -5.19
CA ALA A 486 15.26 21.17 -3.73
C ALA A 486 14.87 22.50 -3.05
N GLN A 487 15.36 23.63 -3.57
CA GLN A 487 14.92 24.96 -3.14
C GLN A 487 13.50 25.30 -3.64
N ALA A 488 13.10 24.81 -4.81
CA ALA A 488 11.74 24.93 -5.33
C ALA A 488 10.75 23.90 -4.75
N ALA A 489 11.21 22.73 -4.29
CA ALA A 489 10.42 21.64 -3.71
C ALA A 489 10.03 21.93 -2.26
N ALA A 490 10.78 22.80 -1.57
CA ALA A 490 10.28 23.49 -0.38
C ALA A 490 9.01 24.34 -0.66
N LYS A 491 8.68 24.60 -1.94
CA LYS A 491 7.48 25.34 -2.38
C LYS A 491 6.47 24.52 -3.20
N TYR A 492 6.83 23.37 -3.76
CA TYR A 492 5.94 22.56 -4.60
C TYR A 492 6.09 21.05 -4.33
N PHE A 493 4.95 20.42 -4.04
CA PHE A 493 4.76 19.01 -3.68
C PHE A 493 5.37 18.03 -4.70
N PHE A 494 6.00 16.96 -4.18
CA PHE A 494 6.20 15.70 -4.90
C PHE A 494 5.09 14.73 -4.52
N ASP A 495 4.36 14.24 -5.52
CA ASP A 495 3.55 13.02 -5.43
C ASP A 495 4.47 11.87 -5.88
N TYR A 496 4.93 11.04 -4.94
CA TYR A 496 5.71 9.83 -5.27
C TYR A 496 4.73 8.77 -5.81
N ASP A 497 4.31 8.92 -7.07
CA ASP A 497 3.64 7.86 -7.84
C ASP A 497 4.41 7.64 -9.16
N ASP A 498 5.67 7.22 -9.03
CA ASP A 498 6.53 6.81 -10.14
C ASP A 498 6.09 5.45 -10.69
N THR A 499 4.96 5.43 -11.40
CA THR A 499 4.68 4.39 -12.40
C THR A 499 5.47 4.68 -13.68
N PHE A 500 6.80 4.57 -13.59
CA PHE A 500 7.62 4.51 -14.79
C PHE A 500 7.31 3.20 -15.53
N LYS A 501 6.77 3.32 -16.75
CA LYS A 501 6.73 2.23 -17.72
C LYS A 501 8.17 1.80 -18.01
N VAL A 502 8.57 0.68 -17.43
CA VAL A 502 9.74 -0.05 -17.92
C VAL A 502 9.32 -0.68 -19.24
N GLU A 503 9.66 -0.05 -20.37
CA GLU A 503 9.70 -0.76 -21.64
C GLU A 503 10.81 -1.80 -21.53
N VAL A 504 10.43 -3.02 -21.19
CA VAL A 504 11.28 -4.19 -21.41
C VAL A 504 11.38 -4.35 -22.92
N LYS A 505 12.44 -3.84 -23.53
CA LYS A 505 12.86 -4.33 -24.85
C LYS A 505 13.30 -5.78 -24.66
N GLU A 506 12.37 -6.70 -24.94
CA GLU A 506 12.72 -8.09 -25.23
C GLU A 506 13.58 -8.08 -26.52
N GLU A 507 14.90 -8.08 -26.35
CA GLU A 507 15.79 -8.54 -27.39
C GLU A 507 15.55 -10.04 -27.57
N ARG A 508 14.84 -10.37 -28.64
CA ARG A 508 14.72 -11.74 -29.16
C ARG A 508 16.13 -12.30 -29.37
N ARG A 509 16.49 -13.31 -28.58
CA ARG A 509 17.61 -14.21 -28.91
C ARG A 509 17.20 -15.08 -30.10
N PRO A 510 17.99 -15.17 -31.18
CA PRO A 510 17.88 -16.28 -32.10
C PRO A 510 18.57 -17.50 -31.49
N GLU A 511 17.90 -18.65 -31.63
CA GLU A 511 18.44 -19.96 -31.30
C GLU A 511 19.51 -20.39 -32.33
N VAL A 512 20.68 -20.75 -31.80
CA VAL A 512 21.58 -21.84 -32.21
C VAL A 512 22.27 -21.75 -33.59
N GLU A 513 23.61 -21.62 -33.57
CA GLU A 513 24.48 -22.68 -34.09
C GLU A 513 25.92 -22.59 -33.54
N GLU A 514 26.45 -23.75 -33.16
CA GLU A 514 27.79 -23.95 -32.61
C GLU A 514 28.87 -23.70 -33.67
N ARG A 515 29.87 -22.88 -33.33
CA ARG A 515 31.28 -23.15 -33.64
C ARG A 515 32.18 -22.19 -32.86
N GLY A 516 33.13 -22.79 -32.13
CA GLY A 516 34.04 -22.06 -31.25
C GLY A 516 35.01 -21.14 -31.99
N VAL A 517 35.50 -20.15 -31.25
CA VAL A 517 36.89 -19.64 -31.22
C VAL A 517 36.92 -18.55 -30.14
N GLU A 518 37.94 -18.62 -29.29
CA GLU A 518 38.28 -17.59 -28.30
C GLU A 518 38.36 -16.19 -28.93
N ARG A 519 37.90 -15.17 -28.21
CA ARG A 519 38.62 -13.89 -28.12
C ARG A 519 38.08 -13.00 -26.99
N GLN A 520 39.01 -12.60 -26.13
CA GLN A 520 38.94 -11.44 -25.26
C GLN A 520 38.58 -10.17 -26.06
N VAL A 521 37.97 -9.17 -25.42
CA VAL A 521 38.43 -7.75 -25.39
C VAL A 521 37.30 -6.75 -25.06
N TRP A 522 37.44 -6.15 -23.87
CA TRP A 522 37.22 -4.76 -23.41
C TRP A 522 35.86 -4.05 -23.40
N MET A 523 35.53 -3.60 -22.17
CA MET A 523 34.68 -2.45 -21.85
C MET A 523 35.11 -1.20 -22.63
N THR A 524 34.14 -0.50 -23.22
CA THR A 524 34.28 0.92 -23.56
C THR A 524 33.21 1.71 -22.81
N VAL A 525 33.66 2.49 -21.83
CA VAL A 525 32.90 3.57 -21.20
C VAL A 525 32.78 4.68 -22.23
N LYS A 526 31.55 5.06 -22.61
CA LYS A 526 31.30 6.35 -23.26
C LYS A 526 30.63 7.28 -22.26
N SER A 527 31.40 8.27 -21.82
CA SER A 527 30.89 9.48 -21.18
C SER A 527 30.10 10.32 -22.21
N ARG A 528 29.02 10.91 -21.73
CA ARG A 528 28.47 12.17 -22.26
C ARG A 528 28.22 13.09 -21.08
#